data_AF-A0A1R1MJK2-F1
#
_entry.id   AF-A0A1R1MJK2-F1
#
_cell.length_a   1.000
_cell.length_b   1.000
_cell.length_c   1.000
_cell.angle_alpha   90.00
_cell.angle_beta   90.00
_cell.angle_gamma   90.00
#
_symmetry.space_group_name_H-M   'P 1'
#
loop_
_entity.id
_entity.type
_entity.pdbx_description
1 polymer ?
#
loop_
_entity_poly.entity_id
_entity_poly.type
_entity_poly.pdbx_seq_one_letter_code
_entity_poly.pdbx_strand_id
1 'polypeptide(L)'
;MKIKINETRIDIKHLRPWSFSKVQKAKRCAYDFYWTYVEKQEPAERADFFILGSGVHYILENAINTIFKRQKPLNYNILKYFFEQFKQKEPSIDYEKVKPFMPKILNYVNGQLRRLGKIQFFHSEVELCINREFLPSKFNEEEAFIRGKLDFVFAQEDTLYIVDHKTNRNRDFSKRMKTQLRWYALLAKAKYPEFKKLALEVHNVRYGFIKREIFTDTDILNFKLKLVPIIEMVEEELFGKSFSELIPSPSNHCKWCDFRHICPAKKE
;
A
#
# COMPACT_ATOMS: atom_id res chain seq x y z
N MET A 1 7.54 -16.91 27.14
CA MET A 1 8.65 -15.93 27.12
C MET A 1 8.09 -14.60 27.61
N LYS A 2 8.58 -14.04 28.73
CA LYS A 2 8.14 -12.70 29.17
C LYS A 2 8.71 -11.68 28.18
N ILE A 3 7.85 -11.04 27.40
CA ILE A 3 8.26 -9.95 26.51
C ILE A 3 8.78 -8.83 27.41
N LYS A 4 10.08 -8.49 27.31
CA LYS A 4 10.63 -7.31 27.96
C LYS A 4 10.05 -6.10 27.23
N ILE A 5 9.12 -5.41 27.87
CA ILE A 5 8.60 -4.15 27.36
C ILE A 5 9.66 -3.10 27.64
N ASN A 6 10.28 -2.55 26.60
CA ASN A 6 11.02 -1.31 26.74
C ASN A 6 10.01 -0.19 26.95
N GLU A 7 10.23 0.68 27.94
CA GLU A 7 9.40 1.88 28.16
C GLU A 7 9.74 2.98 27.15
N THR A 8 9.87 2.60 25.87
CA THR A 8 10.19 3.53 24.79
C THR A 8 9.04 4.53 24.66
N ARG A 9 9.33 5.81 24.85
CA ARG A 9 8.35 6.86 24.56
C ARG A 9 8.21 7.07 23.06
N ILE A 10 6.99 7.33 22.61
CA ILE A 10 6.71 7.62 21.22
C ILE A 10 7.31 8.99 20.85
N ASP A 11 8.31 8.97 19.98
CA ASP A 11 8.96 10.15 19.42
C ASP A 11 8.55 10.35 17.94
N ILE A 12 8.86 11.51 17.38
CA ILE A 12 8.50 11.91 16.02
C ILE A 12 9.05 10.96 14.96
N LYS A 13 10.22 10.37 15.17
CA LYS A 13 10.80 9.34 14.29
C LYS A 13 9.99 8.04 14.23
N HIS A 14 9.19 7.75 15.25
CA HIS A 14 8.26 6.62 15.24
C HIS A 14 6.96 6.97 14.51
N LEU A 15 6.58 8.24 14.51
CA LEU A 15 5.35 8.77 13.89
C LEU A 15 5.56 9.02 12.39
N ARG A 16 6.67 9.64 12.01
CA ARG A 16 6.99 10.00 10.63
C ARG A 16 7.98 9.04 9.97
N PRO A 17 8.04 9.01 8.63
CA PRO A 17 6.99 9.48 7.72
C PRO A 17 5.69 8.69 7.87
N TRP A 18 4.57 9.37 7.64
CA TRP A 18 3.24 8.78 7.61
C TRP A 18 2.97 8.08 6.29
N SER A 19 2.30 6.94 6.34
CA SER A 19 1.66 6.31 5.20
C SER A 19 0.18 6.14 5.47
N PHE A 20 -0.61 5.92 4.42
CA PHE A 20 -2.04 5.66 4.57
C PHE A 20 -2.32 4.55 5.59
N SER A 21 -1.63 3.40 5.47
CA SER A 21 -1.79 2.27 6.40
C SER A 21 -1.37 2.62 7.83
N LYS A 22 -0.29 3.40 8.00
CA LYS A 22 0.22 3.82 9.31
C LYS A 22 -0.76 4.73 10.04
N VAL A 23 -1.31 5.75 9.36
CA VAL A 23 -2.35 6.64 9.94
C VAL A 23 -3.59 5.84 10.31
N GLN A 24 -4.05 4.94 9.43
CA GLN A 24 -5.23 4.10 9.73
C GLN A 24 -4.98 3.19 10.94
N LYS A 25 -3.75 2.68 11.12
CA LYS A 25 -3.40 1.86 12.28
C LYS A 25 -3.41 2.69 13.57
N ALA A 26 -2.73 3.84 13.57
CA ALA A 26 -2.68 4.76 14.70
C ALA A 26 -4.09 5.16 15.19
N LYS A 27 -4.95 5.61 14.27
CA LYS A 27 -6.33 6.01 14.57
C LYS A 27 -7.22 4.87 15.07
N ARG A 28 -6.90 3.63 14.70
CA ARG A 28 -7.72 2.46 15.02
C ARG A 28 -7.36 1.89 16.38
N CYS A 29 -6.07 1.78 16.68
CA CYS A 29 -5.59 1.23 17.94
C CYS A 29 -4.12 1.64 18.16
N ALA A 30 -3.89 2.56 19.09
CA ALA A 30 -2.55 3.00 19.47
C ALA A 30 -1.65 1.85 19.95
N TYR A 31 -2.25 0.84 20.60
CA TYR A 31 -1.55 -0.36 21.05
C TYR A 31 -1.00 -1.20 19.87
N ASP A 32 -1.79 -1.42 18.81
CA ASP A 32 -1.34 -2.09 17.57
C ASP A 32 -0.26 -1.24 16.86
N PHE A 33 -0.45 0.08 16.84
CA PHE A 33 0.54 1.02 16.29
C PHE A 33 1.90 0.92 17.01
N TYR A 34 1.90 0.90 18.35
CA TYR A 34 3.13 0.85 19.15
C TYR A 34 3.97 -0.38 18.82
N TRP A 35 3.38 -1.58 18.87
CA TRP A 35 4.09 -2.81 18.53
C TRP A 35 4.61 -2.82 17.09
N THR A 36 3.84 -2.27 16.15
CA THR A 36 4.22 -2.26 14.73
C THR A 36 5.35 -1.27 14.43
N TYR A 37 5.30 -0.05 14.98
CA TYR A 37 6.10 1.07 14.49
C TYR A 37 7.10 1.63 15.51
N VAL A 38 6.86 1.42 16.80
CA VAL A 38 7.74 1.88 17.88
C VAL A 38 8.70 0.74 18.23
N GLU A 39 8.17 -0.39 18.72
CA GLU A 39 9.00 -1.56 19.05
C GLU A 39 9.42 -2.36 17.81
N LYS A 40 8.70 -2.21 16.69
CA LYS A 40 8.93 -2.97 15.44
C LYS A 40 8.99 -4.48 15.69
N GLN A 41 8.10 -4.96 16.55
CA GLN A 41 7.99 -6.36 16.90
C GLN A 41 7.53 -7.17 15.69
N GLU A 42 8.28 -8.20 15.31
CA GLU A 42 7.81 -9.13 14.28
C GLU A 42 6.58 -9.89 14.79
N PRO A 43 5.56 -10.05 13.94
CA PRO A 43 4.36 -10.77 14.32
C PRO A 43 4.65 -12.26 14.50
N ALA A 44 4.01 -12.90 15.48
CA ALA A 44 4.21 -14.33 15.75
C ALA A 44 3.85 -15.21 14.53
N GLU A 45 2.82 -14.80 13.79
CA GLU A 45 2.39 -15.45 12.56
C GLU A 45 2.04 -14.37 11.53
N ARG A 46 2.48 -14.56 10.28
CA ARG A 46 1.98 -13.77 9.14
C ARG A 46 0.80 -14.49 8.53
N ALA A 47 -0.35 -13.84 8.50
CA ALA A 47 -1.54 -14.47 7.94
C ALA A 47 -1.37 -14.80 6.44
N ASP A 48 -1.78 -16.00 6.04
CA ASP A 48 -1.69 -16.54 4.66
C ASP A 48 -2.09 -15.55 3.56
N PHE A 49 -3.09 -14.71 3.81
CA PHE A 49 -3.59 -13.77 2.81
C PHE A 49 -2.59 -12.66 2.47
N PHE A 50 -1.68 -12.32 3.38
CA PHE A 50 -0.58 -11.38 3.11
C PHE A 50 0.46 -12.02 2.19
N ILE A 51 0.86 -13.27 2.46
CA ILE A 51 1.78 -14.05 1.61
C ILE A 51 1.20 -14.20 0.19
N LEU A 52 -0.09 -14.58 0.11
CA LEU A 52 -0.81 -14.67 -1.16
C LEU A 52 -0.83 -13.33 -1.91
N GLY A 53 -1.11 -12.23 -1.20
CA GLY A 53 -1.10 -10.88 -1.75
C GLY A 53 0.26 -10.52 -2.36
N SER A 54 1.33 -10.68 -1.58
CA SER A 54 2.70 -10.40 -2.02
C SER A 54 3.12 -11.23 -3.22
N GLY A 55 2.78 -12.53 -3.25
CA GLY A 55 3.08 -13.39 -4.39
C GLY A 55 2.36 -12.96 -5.67
N VAL A 56 1.08 -12.57 -5.57
CA VAL A 56 0.32 -12.05 -6.72
C VAL A 56 0.89 -10.72 -7.21
N HIS A 57 1.25 -9.80 -6.31
CA HIS A 57 1.90 -8.53 -6.70
C HIS A 57 3.24 -8.79 -7.40
N TYR A 58 4.08 -9.66 -6.84
CA TYR A 58 5.38 -10.01 -7.43
C TYR A 58 5.24 -10.57 -8.86
N ILE A 59 4.32 -11.50 -9.08
CA ILE A 59 4.07 -12.08 -10.42
C ILE A 59 3.59 -10.99 -11.37
N LEU A 60 2.68 -10.13 -10.92
CA LEU A 60 2.08 -9.09 -11.73
C LEU A 60 3.11 -8.01 -12.11
N GLU A 61 3.92 -7.55 -11.16
CA GLU A 61 5.02 -6.59 -11.37
C GLU A 61 6.02 -7.12 -12.41
N ASN A 62 6.50 -8.36 -12.24
CA ASN A 62 7.44 -8.98 -13.17
C ASN A 62 6.81 -9.18 -14.55
N ALA A 63 5.52 -9.52 -14.61
CA ALA A 63 4.79 -9.66 -15.87
C ALA A 63 4.62 -8.31 -16.59
N ILE A 64 4.26 -7.24 -15.89
CA ILE A 64 4.22 -5.88 -16.44
C ILE A 64 5.60 -5.50 -16.97
N ASN A 65 6.64 -5.58 -16.15
CA ASN A 65 7.99 -5.19 -16.55
C ASN A 65 8.47 -5.99 -17.77
N THR A 66 8.14 -7.29 -17.83
CA THR A 66 8.48 -8.15 -18.96
C THR A 66 7.73 -7.79 -20.23
N ILE A 67 6.42 -7.50 -20.15
CA ILE A 67 5.64 -7.18 -21.35
C ILE A 67 6.04 -5.85 -21.96
N PHE A 68 6.32 -4.84 -21.14
CA PHE A 68 6.76 -3.53 -21.63
C PHE A 68 8.16 -3.60 -22.25
N LYS A 69 9.06 -4.42 -21.71
CA LYS A 69 10.40 -4.65 -22.30
C LYS A 69 10.35 -5.46 -23.60
N ARG A 70 9.55 -6.54 -23.63
CA ARG A 70 9.51 -7.48 -24.77
C ARG A 70 8.54 -7.08 -25.87
N GLN A 71 7.52 -6.28 -25.54
CA GLN A 71 6.44 -5.87 -26.43
C GLN A 71 5.73 -7.05 -27.13
N LYS A 72 5.63 -8.18 -26.45
CA LYS A 72 5.01 -9.42 -26.94
C LYS A 72 4.09 -10.02 -25.88
N PRO A 73 2.99 -10.68 -26.27
CA PRO A 73 2.09 -11.32 -25.32
C PRO A 73 2.85 -12.36 -24.49
N LEU A 74 2.55 -12.38 -23.20
CA LEU A 74 3.03 -13.39 -22.28
C LEU A 74 2.10 -14.61 -22.32
N ASN A 75 2.58 -15.71 -21.77
CA ASN A 75 1.82 -16.94 -21.58
C ASN A 75 1.94 -17.44 -20.14
N TYR A 76 1.23 -18.52 -19.83
CA TYR A 76 1.17 -19.09 -18.49
C TYR A 76 2.53 -19.55 -17.95
N ASN A 77 3.41 -20.05 -18.81
CA ASN A 77 4.73 -20.55 -18.40
C ASN A 77 5.61 -19.43 -17.82
N ILE A 78 5.50 -18.22 -18.37
CA ILE A 78 6.21 -17.04 -17.85
C ILE A 78 5.67 -16.66 -16.45
N LEU A 79 4.35 -16.68 -16.25
CA LEU A 79 3.79 -16.39 -14.93
C LEU A 79 4.16 -17.47 -13.90
N LYS A 80 4.18 -18.74 -14.31
CA LYS A 80 4.65 -19.85 -13.47
C LYS A 80 6.12 -19.66 -13.10
N TYR A 81 6.97 -19.24 -14.03
CA TYR A 81 8.36 -18.92 -13.73
C TYR A 81 8.48 -17.86 -12.63
N PHE A 82 7.72 -16.75 -12.70
CA PHE A 82 7.73 -15.73 -11.63
C PHE A 82 7.20 -16.27 -10.29
N PHE A 83 6.19 -17.14 -10.32
CA PHE A 83 5.73 -17.82 -9.10
C PHE A 83 6.87 -18.63 -8.46
N GLU A 84 7.60 -19.44 -9.22
CA GLU A 84 8.70 -20.24 -8.68
C GLU A 84 9.83 -19.35 -8.13
N GLN A 85 10.12 -18.21 -8.75
CA GLN A 85 11.08 -17.23 -8.21
C GLN A 85 10.61 -16.65 -6.87
N PHE A 86 9.32 -16.35 -6.72
CA PHE A 86 8.77 -15.89 -5.45
C PHE A 86 8.80 -16.99 -4.38
N LYS A 87 8.44 -18.22 -4.74
CA LYS A 87 8.42 -19.38 -3.84
C LYS A 87 9.79 -19.69 -3.24
N GLN A 88 10.89 -19.42 -3.96
CA GLN A 88 12.24 -19.53 -3.39
C GLN A 88 12.47 -18.58 -2.21
N LYS A 89 11.84 -17.40 -2.22
CA LYS A 89 11.94 -16.39 -1.15
C LYS A 89 10.90 -16.59 -0.06
N GLU A 90 9.75 -17.15 -0.40
CA GLU A 90 8.63 -17.39 0.50
C GLU A 90 8.10 -18.83 0.30
N PRO A 91 8.79 -19.86 0.85
CA PRO A 91 8.46 -21.26 0.60
C PRO A 91 7.06 -21.68 1.07
N SER A 92 6.46 -20.90 1.98
CA SER A 92 5.12 -21.12 2.53
C SER A 92 4.00 -20.82 1.52
N ILE A 93 4.29 -20.17 0.39
CA ILE A 93 3.28 -19.82 -0.60
C ILE A 93 2.71 -21.07 -1.29
N ASP A 94 1.38 -21.16 -1.27
CA ASP A 94 0.63 -22.22 -1.92
C ASP A 94 0.24 -21.83 -3.35
N TYR A 95 0.72 -22.60 -4.32
CA TYR A 95 0.42 -22.40 -5.74
C TYR A 95 -1.09 -22.49 -6.02
N GLU A 96 -1.82 -23.39 -5.36
CA GLU A 96 -3.26 -23.57 -5.62
C GLU A 96 -4.07 -22.34 -5.17
N LYS A 97 -3.56 -21.56 -4.21
CA LYS A 97 -4.14 -20.26 -3.84
C LYS A 97 -3.85 -19.15 -4.87
N VAL A 98 -2.70 -19.20 -5.56
CA VAL A 98 -2.25 -18.20 -6.55
C VAL A 98 -2.81 -18.47 -7.94
N LYS A 99 -2.88 -19.75 -8.35
CA LYS A 99 -3.32 -20.23 -9.66
C LYS A 99 -4.63 -19.58 -10.17
N PRO A 100 -5.67 -19.35 -9.36
CA PRO A 100 -6.89 -18.66 -9.82
C PRO A 100 -6.68 -17.24 -10.33
N PHE A 101 -5.60 -16.56 -9.91
CA PHE A 101 -5.28 -15.20 -10.36
C PHE A 101 -4.57 -15.19 -11.72
N MET A 102 -3.89 -16.28 -12.10
CA MET A 102 -3.01 -16.33 -13.28
C MET A 102 -3.71 -15.93 -14.59
N PRO A 103 -4.93 -16.42 -14.92
CA PRO A 103 -5.62 -15.98 -16.14
C PRO A 103 -5.98 -14.50 -16.11
N LYS A 104 -6.30 -13.95 -14.93
CA LYS A 104 -6.66 -12.53 -14.78
C LYS A 104 -5.44 -11.62 -14.90
N ILE A 105 -4.31 -12.02 -14.31
CA ILE A 105 -3.01 -11.37 -14.51
C ILE A 105 -2.68 -11.36 -16.00
N LEU A 106 -2.77 -12.52 -16.66
CA LEU A 106 -2.42 -12.64 -18.07
C LEU A 106 -3.27 -11.74 -18.96
N ASN A 107 -4.59 -11.74 -18.75
CA ASN A 107 -5.52 -10.89 -19.49
C ASN A 107 -5.24 -9.40 -19.28
N TYR A 108 -4.99 -8.99 -18.03
CA TYR A 108 -4.68 -7.61 -17.69
C TYR A 108 -3.36 -7.15 -18.33
N VAL A 109 -2.29 -7.94 -18.18
CA VAL A 109 -0.95 -7.61 -18.66
C VAL A 109 -0.91 -7.60 -20.18
N ASN A 110 -1.40 -8.65 -20.86
CA ASN A 110 -1.47 -8.68 -22.32
C ASN A 110 -2.39 -7.58 -22.87
N GLY A 111 -3.42 -7.19 -22.12
CA GLY A 111 -4.26 -6.03 -22.46
C GLY A 111 -3.49 -4.70 -22.53
N GLN A 112 -2.36 -4.57 -21.82
CA GLN A 112 -1.52 -3.37 -21.86
C GLN A 112 -0.77 -3.21 -23.20
N LEU A 113 -0.58 -4.28 -23.99
CA LEU A 113 0.04 -4.19 -25.32
C LEU A 113 -0.66 -3.17 -26.22
N ARG A 114 -2.00 -3.09 -26.12
CA ARG A 114 -2.82 -2.14 -26.89
C ARG A 114 -2.53 -0.68 -26.52
N ARG A 115 -1.91 -0.43 -25.37
CA ARG A 115 -1.59 0.90 -24.86
C ARG A 115 -0.13 1.28 -25.07
N LEU A 116 0.78 0.30 -25.29
CA LEU A 116 2.23 0.53 -25.32
C LEU A 116 2.67 1.68 -26.23
N GLY A 117 2.14 1.76 -27.45
CA GLY A 117 2.51 2.81 -28.41
C GLY A 117 2.10 4.24 -28.00
N LYS A 118 1.30 4.39 -26.95
CA LYS A 118 0.84 5.69 -26.42
C LYS A 118 1.48 6.03 -25.07
N ILE A 119 2.22 5.11 -24.48
CA ILE A 119 2.78 5.29 -23.14
C ILE A 119 4.10 6.03 -23.25
N GLN A 120 4.19 7.19 -22.58
CA GLN A 120 5.39 8.01 -22.55
C GLN A 120 6.44 7.41 -21.60
N PHE A 121 6.00 6.95 -20.43
CA PHE A 121 6.83 6.22 -19.48
C PHE A 121 5.98 5.28 -18.62
N PHE A 122 6.63 4.31 -17.99
CA PHE A 122 6.03 3.45 -16.98
C PHE A 122 7.03 3.07 -15.90
N HIS A 123 6.53 2.85 -14.68
CA HIS A 123 7.32 2.37 -13.55
C HIS A 123 6.45 1.43 -12.69
N SER A 124 7.07 0.40 -12.12
CA SER A 124 6.44 -0.50 -11.16
C SER A 124 7.10 -0.33 -9.79
N GLU A 125 6.36 -0.56 -8.70
CA GLU A 125 6.83 -0.41 -7.31
C GLU A 125 7.48 0.97 -7.03
N VAL A 126 6.74 2.05 -7.32
CA VAL A 126 7.25 3.42 -7.19
C VAL A 126 7.13 3.91 -5.75
N GLU A 127 8.26 4.21 -5.13
CA GLU A 127 8.33 4.88 -3.83
C GLU A 127 8.19 6.39 -3.99
N LEU A 128 7.14 6.97 -3.40
CA LEU A 128 6.91 8.41 -3.37
C LEU A 128 6.91 8.93 -1.93
N CYS A 129 7.50 10.10 -1.74
CA CYS A 129 7.53 10.79 -0.46
C CYS A 129 7.54 12.31 -0.66
N ILE A 130 6.93 13.02 0.29
CA ILE A 130 6.93 14.47 0.38
C ILE A 130 7.29 14.91 1.80
N ASN A 131 7.91 16.08 1.92
CA ASN A 131 8.20 16.75 3.20
C ASN A 131 7.00 17.58 3.70
N ARG A 132 7.17 18.35 4.78
CA ARG A 132 6.09 19.16 5.38
C ARG A 132 5.63 20.32 4.50
N GLU A 133 6.49 20.77 3.60
CA GLU A 133 6.21 21.79 2.58
C GLU A 133 5.48 21.20 1.37
N PHE A 134 5.24 19.88 1.36
CA PHE A 134 4.65 19.11 0.26
C PHE A 134 5.51 19.09 -1.01
N LEU A 135 6.82 19.27 -0.85
CA LEU A 135 7.80 19.09 -1.90
C LEU A 135 8.30 17.63 -1.93
N PRO A 136 8.70 17.10 -3.10
CA PRO A 136 9.28 15.77 -3.18
C PRO A 136 10.49 15.57 -2.25
N SER A 137 10.54 14.43 -1.57
CA SER A 137 11.60 14.02 -0.64
C SER A 137 11.99 12.56 -0.91
N LYS A 138 13.13 12.08 -0.39
CA LYS A 138 13.43 10.63 -0.43
C LYS A 138 12.65 9.87 0.65
N PHE A 139 12.40 8.59 0.39
CA PHE A 139 11.46 7.75 1.15
C PHE A 139 11.80 7.50 2.62
N ASN A 140 13.08 7.64 2.99
CA ASN A 140 13.63 7.38 4.32
C ASN A 140 14.50 8.54 4.84
N GLU A 141 14.34 9.75 4.30
CA GLU A 141 15.03 10.95 4.81
C GLU A 141 14.37 11.46 6.10
N GLU A 142 15.11 12.25 6.87
CA GLU A 142 14.63 12.82 8.14
C GLU A 142 13.44 13.76 7.95
N GLU A 143 13.45 14.53 6.85
CA GLU A 143 12.37 15.46 6.50
C GLU A 143 11.12 14.78 5.91
N ALA A 144 11.17 13.45 5.71
CA ALA A 144 10.06 12.69 5.13
C ALA A 144 8.79 12.83 6.01
N PHE A 145 7.73 13.40 5.42
CA PHE A 145 6.48 13.64 6.15
C PHE A 145 5.38 12.65 5.77
N ILE A 146 5.07 12.55 4.47
CA ILE A 146 4.04 11.65 3.93
C ILE A 146 4.70 10.79 2.85
N ARG A 147 4.42 9.49 2.85
CA ARG A 147 4.95 8.55 1.86
C ARG A 147 3.95 7.48 1.43
N GLY A 148 4.25 6.82 0.33
CA GLY A 148 3.44 5.73 -0.22
C GLY A 148 4.18 4.99 -1.31
N LYS A 149 3.80 3.73 -1.51
CA LYS A 149 4.29 2.90 -2.62
C LYS A 149 3.15 2.69 -3.60
N LEU A 150 3.40 2.96 -4.87
CA LEU A 150 2.44 2.76 -5.96
C LEU A 150 2.83 1.49 -6.70
N ASP A 151 1.88 0.56 -6.89
CA ASP A 151 2.21 -0.72 -7.52
C ASP A 151 2.62 -0.54 -8.99
N PHE A 152 1.90 0.31 -9.72
CA PHE A 152 2.18 0.59 -11.12
C PHE A 152 1.76 2.01 -11.53
N VAL A 153 2.63 2.69 -12.27
CA VAL A 153 2.40 4.04 -12.78
C VAL A 153 2.75 4.06 -14.27
N PHE A 154 1.92 4.71 -15.08
CA PHE A 154 2.25 4.99 -16.47
C PHE A 154 1.64 6.31 -16.94
N ALA A 155 2.34 7.01 -17.82
CA ALA A 155 1.87 8.24 -18.42
C ALA A 155 1.37 8.01 -19.84
N GLN A 156 0.22 8.58 -20.17
CA GLN A 156 -0.32 8.61 -21.52
C GLN A 156 -0.95 9.99 -21.74
N GLU A 157 -0.47 10.69 -22.79
CA GLU A 157 -0.94 12.02 -23.17
C GLU A 157 -0.79 13.04 -22.01
N ASP A 158 -1.89 13.63 -21.53
CA ASP A 158 -1.93 14.61 -20.44
C ASP A 158 -2.28 13.99 -19.07
N THR A 159 -2.34 12.65 -19.01
CA THR A 159 -2.88 11.91 -17.88
C THR A 159 -1.84 10.94 -17.30
N LEU A 160 -1.63 11.04 -15.99
CA LEU A 160 -0.88 10.05 -15.23
C LEU A 160 -1.83 8.98 -14.68
N TYR A 161 -1.59 7.73 -15.03
CA TYR A 161 -2.33 6.59 -14.51
C TYR A 161 -1.56 5.98 -13.35
N ILE A 162 -2.27 5.71 -12.25
CA ILE A 162 -1.73 5.07 -11.07
C ILE A 162 -2.63 3.88 -10.75
N VAL A 163 -2.08 2.68 -10.77
CA VAL A 163 -2.82 1.45 -10.57
C VAL A 163 -2.43 0.82 -9.23
N ASP A 164 -3.43 0.60 -8.39
CA ASP A 164 -3.34 -0.07 -7.10
C ASP A 164 -3.97 -1.46 -7.24
N HIS A 165 -3.14 -2.49 -7.21
CA HIS A 165 -3.53 -3.88 -7.32
C HIS A 165 -4.10 -4.39 -5.99
N LYS A 166 -5.18 -5.16 -6.08
CA LYS A 166 -5.89 -5.71 -4.92
C LYS A 166 -6.28 -7.17 -5.16
N THR A 167 -5.99 -8.01 -4.18
CA THR A 167 -6.29 -9.46 -4.20
C THR A 167 -7.48 -9.86 -3.33
N ASN A 168 -8.05 -8.89 -2.62
CA ASN A 168 -9.15 -9.09 -1.68
C ASN A 168 -10.46 -9.49 -2.41
N ARG A 169 -11.41 -10.01 -1.63
CA ARG A 169 -12.75 -10.40 -2.12
C ARG A 169 -13.72 -9.22 -2.24
N ASN A 170 -13.32 -8.02 -1.82
CA ASN A 170 -14.22 -6.88 -1.81
C ASN A 170 -14.41 -6.34 -3.23
N ARG A 171 -15.67 -6.27 -3.67
CA ARG A 171 -16.05 -5.67 -4.95
C ARG A 171 -16.42 -4.20 -4.81
N ASP A 172 -16.70 -3.74 -3.60
CA ASP A 172 -17.21 -2.41 -3.34
C ASP A 172 -16.11 -1.37 -3.27
N PHE A 173 -16.45 -0.20 -3.79
CA PHE A 173 -15.55 0.93 -3.82
C PHE A 173 -15.67 1.74 -2.52
N SER A 174 -15.09 1.19 -1.45
CA SER A 174 -15.27 1.72 -0.09
C SER A 174 -14.68 3.14 0.11
N LYS A 175 -15.22 3.89 1.08
CA LYS A 175 -14.67 5.19 1.50
C LYS A 175 -13.18 5.11 1.85
N ARG A 176 -12.76 4.02 2.50
CA ARG A 176 -11.35 3.74 2.84
C ARG A 176 -10.46 3.70 1.60
N MET A 177 -10.93 3.03 0.55
CA MET A 177 -10.20 2.92 -0.71
C MET A 177 -10.11 4.27 -1.43
N LYS A 178 -11.20 5.06 -1.45
CA LYS A 178 -11.16 6.45 -1.95
C LYS A 178 -10.12 7.30 -1.22
N THR A 179 -10.05 7.19 0.11
CA THR A 179 -9.05 7.91 0.90
C THR A 179 -7.63 7.47 0.56
N GLN A 180 -7.40 6.17 0.32
CA GLN A 180 -6.10 5.67 -0.14
C GLN A 180 -5.74 6.23 -1.52
N LEU A 181 -6.67 6.27 -2.47
CA LEU A 181 -6.41 6.86 -3.77
C LEU A 181 -6.08 8.36 -3.65
N ARG A 182 -6.82 9.12 -2.85
CA ARG A 182 -6.47 10.52 -2.58
C ARG A 182 -5.06 10.71 -2.01
N TRP A 183 -4.61 9.78 -1.17
CA TRP A 183 -3.24 9.74 -0.65
C TRP A 183 -2.21 9.58 -1.78
N TYR A 184 -2.46 8.65 -2.70
CA TYR A 184 -1.59 8.44 -3.86
C TYR A 184 -1.63 9.62 -4.83
N ALA A 185 -2.79 10.22 -5.07
CA ALA A 185 -2.93 11.40 -5.91
C ALA A 185 -2.13 12.60 -5.35
N LEU A 186 -2.17 12.81 -4.04
CA LEU A 186 -1.38 13.84 -3.36
C LEU A 186 0.13 13.65 -3.57
N LEU A 187 0.63 12.43 -3.35
CA LEU A 187 2.05 12.11 -3.55
C LEU A 187 2.46 12.23 -5.01
N ALA A 188 1.64 11.71 -5.91
CA ALA A 188 1.92 11.75 -7.34
C ALA A 188 1.89 13.16 -7.90
N LYS A 189 0.99 14.04 -7.43
CA LYS A 189 0.96 15.43 -7.89
C LYS A 189 2.20 16.21 -7.48
N ALA A 190 2.75 15.96 -6.29
CA ALA A 190 4.00 16.58 -5.87
C ALA A 190 5.17 16.11 -6.75
N LYS A 191 5.21 14.82 -7.10
CA LYS A 191 6.29 14.24 -7.90
C LYS A 191 6.19 14.56 -9.40
N TYR A 192 4.98 14.58 -9.93
CA TYR A 192 4.66 14.74 -11.35
C TYR A 192 3.68 15.92 -11.56
N PRO A 193 4.09 17.15 -11.24
CA PRO A 193 3.21 18.33 -11.28
C PRO A 193 2.71 18.67 -12.69
N GLU A 194 3.38 18.19 -13.73
CA GLU A 194 3.08 18.42 -15.15
C GLU A 194 1.75 17.78 -15.60
N PHE A 195 1.29 16.72 -14.93
CA PHE A 195 0.04 16.07 -15.29
C PHE A 195 -1.16 16.80 -14.68
N LYS A 196 -2.12 17.16 -15.54
CA LYS A 196 -3.37 17.84 -15.15
C LYS A 196 -4.42 16.87 -14.64
N LYS A 197 -4.37 15.62 -15.09
CA LYS A 197 -5.31 14.56 -14.71
C LYS A 197 -4.56 13.41 -14.09
N LEU A 198 -4.97 13.02 -12.88
CA LEU A 198 -4.50 11.79 -12.24
C LEU A 198 -5.63 10.75 -12.29
N ALA A 199 -5.47 9.73 -13.12
CA ALA A 199 -6.40 8.62 -13.26
C ALA A 199 -5.97 7.47 -12.35
N LEU A 200 -6.60 7.36 -11.19
CA LEU A 200 -6.27 6.34 -10.20
C LEU A 200 -7.19 5.14 -10.36
N GLU A 201 -6.59 3.98 -10.54
CA GLU A 201 -7.24 2.72 -10.82
C GLU A 201 -7.07 1.75 -9.65
N VAL A 202 -8.15 1.12 -9.22
CA VAL A 202 -8.10 -0.07 -8.39
C VAL A 202 -8.33 -1.27 -9.29
N HIS A 203 -7.28 -2.07 -9.46
CA HIS A 203 -7.35 -3.33 -10.19
C HIS A 203 -7.58 -4.48 -9.19
N ASN A 204 -8.81 -4.98 -9.13
CA ASN A 204 -9.09 -6.19 -8.38
C ASN A 204 -8.66 -7.40 -9.21
N VAL A 205 -7.46 -7.93 -8.93
CA VAL A 205 -6.84 -9.02 -9.70
C VAL A 205 -7.65 -10.30 -9.59
N ARG A 206 -8.32 -10.53 -8.46
CA ARG A 206 -9.14 -11.74 -8.21
C ARG A 206 -10.29 -11.85 -9.22
N TYR A 207 -10.96 -10.75 -9.49
CA TYR A 207 -12.14 -10.72 -10.37
C TYR A 207 -11.81 -10.17 -11.76
N GLY A 208 -10.66 -9.50 -11.93
CA GLY A 208 -10.21 -8.93 -13.19
C GLY A 208 -10.93 -7.64 -13.59
N PHE A 209 -11.62 -6.97 -12.67
CA PHE A 209 -12.23 -5.67 -12.95
C PHE A 209 -11.33 -4.53 -12.50
N ILE A 210 -11.50 -3.38 -13.15
CA ILE A 210 -10.82 -2.13 -12.82
C ILE A 210 -11.88 -1.09 -12.51
N LYS A 211 -11.70 -0.38 -11.40
CA LYS A 211 -12.48 0.83 -11.10
C LYS A 211 -11.53 2.03 -11.15
N ARG A 212 -11.98 3.12 -11.75
CA ARG A 212 -11.17 4.32 -11.95
C ARG A 212 -11.85 5.53 -11.31
N GLU A 213 -11.07 6.37 -10.65
CA GLU A 213 -11.43 7.74 -10.31
C GLU A 213 -10.42 8.70 -10.91
N ILE A 214 -10.88 9.90 -11.30
CA ILE A 214 -10.03 10.97 -11.81
C ILE A 214 -9.95 12.03 -10.73
N PHE A 215 -8.74 12.46 -10.40
CA PHE A 215 -8.49 13.52 -9.42
C PHE A 215 -7.96 14.77 -10.11
N THR A 216 -8.53 15.91 -9.71
CA THR A 216 -8.11 17.26 -10.11
C THR A 216 -7.24 17.91 -9.04
N ASP A 217 -6.59 19.03 -9.37
CA ASP A 217 -5.82 19.82 -8.40
C ASP A 217 -6.69 20.29 -7.22
N THR A 218 -7.94 20.64 -7.47
CA THR A 218 -8.92 21.01 -6.43
C THR A 218 -9.22 19.84 -5.50
N ASP A 219 -9.38 18.61 -6.01
CA ASP A 219 -9.59 17.43 -5.17
C ASP A 219 -8.40 17.16 -4.25
N ILE A 220 -7.20 17.35 -4.78
CA ILE A 220 -5.93 17.13 -4.07
C ILE A 220 -5.73 18.18 -2.99
N LEU A 221 -5.99 19.46 -3.30
CA LEU A 221 -5.95 20.55 -2.33
C LEU A 221 -6.94 20.32 -1.19
N ASN A 222 -8.19 19.99 -1.52
CA ASN A 222 -9.22 19.69 -0.53
C ASN A 222 -8.86 18.49 0.36
N PHE A 223 -8.21 17.47 -0.21
CA PHE A 223 -7.72 16.35 0.55
C PHE A 223 -6.56 16.73 1.48
N LYS A 224 -5.58 17.50 0.99
CA LYS A 224 -4.46 18.04 1.79
C LYS A 224 -4.98 18.80 3.01
N LEU A 225 -5.91 19.74 2.82
CA LEU A 225 -6.50 20.55 3.90
C LEU A 225 -7.20 19.70 4.97
N LYS A 226 -7.76 18.54 4.60
CA LYS A 226 -8.38 17.60 5.54
C LYS A 226 -7.38 16.65 6.19
N LEU A 227 -6.34 16.25 5.47
CA LEU A 227 -5.39 15.25 5.92
C LEU A 227 -4.44 15.80 6.99
N VAL A 228 -3.94 17.03 6.82
CA VAL A 228 -2.95 17.62 7.73
C VAL A 228 -3.48 17.69 9.18
N PRO A 229 -4.68 18.24 9.45
CA PRO A 229 -5.20 18.27 10.82
C PRO A 229 -5.39 16.88 11.43
N ILE A 230 -5.73 15.87 10.62
CA ILE A 230 -5.85 14.49 11.10
C ILE A 230 -4.49 13.93 11.52
N ILE A 231 -3.44 14.22 10.76
CA ILE A 231 -2.08 13.79 11.10
C ILE A 231 -1.62 14.50 12.37
N GLU A 232 -1.80 15.82 12.45
CA GLU A 232 -1.38 16.62 13.61
C GLU A 232 -2.08 16.18 14.89
N MET A 233 -3.39 15.94 14.83
CA MET A 233 -4.15 15.40 15.96
C MET A 233 -3.62 14.03 16.42
N VAL A 234 -3.25 13.14 15.48
CA VAL A 234 -2.67 11.83 15.81
C VAL A 234 -1.26 11.98 16.39
N GLU A 235 -0.46 12.93 15.88
CA GLU A 235 0.86 13.25 16.42
C GLU A 235 0.73 13.77 17.86
N GLU A 236 -0.15 14.73 18.11
CA GLU A 236 -0.43 15.28 19.45
C GLU A 236 -0.93 14.21 20.42
N GLU A 237 -1.83 13.33 19.97
CA GLU A 237 -2.37 12.27 20.82
C GLU A 237 -1.32 11.24 21.23
N LEU A 238 -0.34 10.94 20.38
CA LEU A 238 0.60 9.84 20.60
C LEU A 238 1.97 10.30 21.10
N PHE A 239 2.42 11.50 20.75
CA PHE A 239 3.76 11.98 21.08
C PHE A 239 3.99 12.00 22.60
N GLY A 240 5.15 11.49 23.02
CA GLY A 240 5.55 11.43 24.43
C GLY A 240 4.92 10.28 25.24
N LYS A 241 3.84 9.66 24.77
CA LYS A 241 3.23 8.51 25.46
C LYS A 241 4.18 7.33 25.53
N SER A 242 4.24 6.70 26.70
CA SER A 242 4.84 5.39 26.91
C SER A 242 3.82 4.28 26.70
N PHE A 243 4.29 3.04 26.59
CA PHE A 243 3.43 1.88 26.38
C PHE A 243 2.33 1.71 27.45
N SER A 244 2.64 1.97 28.72
CA SER A 244 1.70 1.82 29.84
C SER A 244 0.51 2.77 29.77
N GLU A 245 0.64 3.88 29.02
CA GLU A 245 -0.41 4.87 28.80
C GLU A 245 -1.33 4.49 27.61
N LEU A 246 -1.01 3.43 26.87
CA LEU A 246 -1.75 3.02 25.69
C LEU A 246 -2.81 1.97 26.03
N ILE A 247 -4.06 2.32 25.73
CA ILE A 247 -5.20 1.42 25.94
C ILE A 247 -5.56 0.76 24.59
N PRO A 248 -5.67 -0.59 24.52
CA PRO A 248 -6.20 -1.23 23.32
C PRO A 248 -7.60 -0.74 23.00
N SER A 249 -7.91 -0.58 21.71
CA SER A 249 -9.26 -0.20 21.25
C SER A 249 -9.87 -1.35 20.42
N PRO A 250 -10.57 -2.31 21.08
CA PRO A 250 -11.12 -3.47 20.40
C PRO A 250 -12.12 -3.11 19.30
N SER A 251 -12.03 -3.79 18.17
CA SER A 251 -12.94 -3.60 17.04
C SER A 251 -13.03 -4.87 16.20
N ASN A 252 -13.88 -4.85 15.17
CA ASN A 252 -13.96 -5.91 14.15
C ASN A 252 -12.60 -6.18 13.44
N HIS A 253 -11.59 -5.33 13.61
CA HIS A 253 -10.25 -5.58 13.08
C HIS A 253 -9.37 -6.46 13.97
N CYS A 254 -9.73 -6.71 15.23
CA CYS A 254 -8.92 -7.51 16.15
C CYS A 254 -8.69 -8.95 15.65
N LYS A 255 -9.63 -9.52 14.89
CA LYS A 255 -9.49 -10.82 14.21
C LYS A 255 -8.33 -10.88 13.19
N TRP A 256 -7.85 -9.73 12.74
CA TRP A 256 -6.74 -9.59 11.80
C TRP A 256 -5.58 -8.79 12.40
N CYS A 257 -5.54 -8.65 13.73
CA CYS A 257 -4.46 -7.94 14.42
C CYS A 257 -3.30 -8.92 14.67
N ASP A 258 -2.13 -8.59 14.15
CA ASP A 258 -0.94 -9.44 14.26
C ASP A 258 -0.50 -9.64 15.73
N PHE A 259 -0.83 -8.69 16.60
CA PHE A 259 -0.49 -8.69 18.03
C PHE A 259 -1.66 -9.15 18.91
N ARG A 260 -2.70 -9.80 18.36
CA ARG A 260 -3.83 -10.32 19.14
C ARG A 260 -3.37 -11.27 20.26
N HIS A 261 -2.35 -12.07 20.01
CA HIS A 261 -1.82 -13.07 20.94
C HIS A 261 -1.21 -12.46 22.23
N ILE A 262 -0.80 -11.19 22.19
CA ILE A 262 -0.20 -10.43 23.32
C ILE A 262 -1.06 -9.23 23.75
N CYS A 263 -2.28 -9.12 23.24
CA CYS A 263 -3.19 -8.03 23.57
C CYS A 263 -3.96 -8.33 24.85
N PRO A 264 -3.96 -7.44 25.87
CA PRO A 264 -4.68 -7.67 27.11
C PRO A 264 -6.21 -7.60 26.93
N ALA A 265 -6.69 -6.97 25.86
CA ALA A 265 -8.11 -6.94 25.50
C ALA A 265 -8.55 -8.13 24.63
N LYS A 266 -7.72 -9.18 24.51
CA LYS A 266 -8.09 -10.40 23.79
C LYS A 266 -9.28 -11.04 24.51
N LYS A 267 -10.47 -10.93 23.91
CA LYS A 267 -11.56 -11.85 24.22
C LYS A 267 -11.21 -13.22 23.64
N GLU A 268 -11.39 -14.25 24.47
CA GLU A 268 -11.30 -15.66 24.06
C GLU A 268 -12.05 -15.90 22.75
#